data_AF-A0A1G4NS56-F1
#
_entry.id   AF-A0A1G4NS56-F1
#
_cell.length_a   1.000
_cell.length_b   1.000
_cell.length_c   1.000
_cell.angle_alpha   90.00
_cell.angle_beta   90.00
_cell.angle_gamma   90.00
#
_symmetry.space_group_name_H-M   'P 1'
#
loop_
_entity.id
_entity.type
_entity.pdbx_description
1 polymer ?
#
loop_
_entity_poly.entity_id
_entity_poly.type
_entity_poly.pdbx_seq_one_letter_code
_entity_poly.pdbx_strand_id
1 'polypeptide(L)'
;MILTNDGSFTRNATILNNSKIDIQLCQQNQIYFHNQQIHTLNVSYNIERSVWLIQQKEKIVFATSQYLSSKNKENATLNKKQAIGSSLIINENNIHRDLTKIFLGYCQELEKYFNSIGPLWGRSYNIYIDVETTLIIHEIFSSRLPKVLINY
;
A
#
# COMPACT_ATOMS: atom_id res chain seq x y z
N MET A 1 0.46 4.03 -17.10
CA MET A 1 -0.72 3.35 -16.51
C MET A 1 -0.61 3.20 -14.99
N ILE A 2 0.51 2.73 -14.41
CA ILE A 2 0.57 2.35 -12.98
C ILE A 2 0.40 3.50 -11.98
N LEU A 3 0.91 4.71 -12.24
CA LEU A 3 0.89 5.80 -11.25
C LEU A 3 -0.51 6.40 -11.02
N THR A 4 -1.29 6.52 -12.10
CA THR A 4 -2.62 7.17 -12.08
C THR A 4 -3.78 6.20 -12.02
N ASN A 5 -3.51 4.88 -12.07
CA ASN A 5 -4.55 3.86 -12.06
C ASN A 5 -5.15 3.68 -10.65
N ASP A 6 -6.47 3.63 -10.58
CA ASP A 6 -7.33 3.49 -9.40
C ASP A 6 -7.60 2.03 -8.98
N GLY A 7 -7.04 1.08 -9.73
CA GLY A 7 -7.02 -0.34 -9.45
C GLY A 7 -5.87 -0.77 -8.53
N SER A 8 -6.00 -2.00 -8.02
CA SER A 8 -4.94 -2.62 -7.19
C SER A 8 -3.66 -2.82 -8.00
N PHE A 9 -2.54 -2.27 -7.52
CA PHE A 9 -1.24 -2.48 -8.14
C PHE A 9 -0.90 -3.96 -8.31
N THR A 10 -1.13 -4.78 -7.28
CA THR A 10 -0.78 -6.22 -7.32
C THR A 10 -1.55 -6.97 -8.39
N ARG A 11 -2.83 -6.62 -8.60
CA ARG A 11 -3.66 -7.21 -9.66
C ARG A 11 -3.11 -6.83 -11.03
N ASN A 12 -2.87 -5.54 -11.25
CA ASN A 12 -2.39 -5.02 -12.52
C ASN A 12 -0.99 -5.58 -12.86
N ALA A 13 -0.07 -5.59 -11.90
CA ALA A 13 1.28 -6.11 -12.09
C ALA A 13 1.29 -7.61 -12.39
N THR A 14 0.40 -8.39 -11.75
CA THR A 14 0.26 -9.83 -12.04
C THR A 14 -0.23 -10.07 -13.46
N ILE A 15 -1.22 -9.29 -13.92
CA ILE A 15 -1.78 -9.39 -15.28
C ILE A 15 -0.73 -8.99 -16.33
N LEU A 16 -0.09 -7.83 -16.14
CA LEU A 16 0.84 -7.27 -17.13
C LEU A 16 2.09 -8.14 -17.32
N ASN A 17 2.62 -8.69 -16.22
CA ASN A 17 3.89 -9.40 -16.24
C ASN A 17 3.72 -10.92 -16.18
N ASN A 18 2.47 -11.41 -16.26
CA ASN A 18 2.10 -12.82 -16.12
C ASN A 18 2.87 -13.56 -15.00
N SER A 19 3.07 -12.88 -13.87
CA SER A 19 3.89 -13.39 -12.77
C SER A 19 3.34 -12.95 -11.43
N LYS A 20 3.41 -13.85 -10.45
CA LYS A 20 2.89 -13.62 -9.12
C LYS A 20 3.69 -12.53 -8.38
N ILE A 21 2.97 -11.73 -7.61
CA ILE A 21 3.55 -10.82 -6.62
C ILE A 21 3.54 -11.49 -5.25
N ASP A 22 4.73 -11.67 -4.67
CA ASP A 22 4.88 -12.11 -3.29
C ASP A 22 4.97 -10.91 -2.36
N ILE A 23 4.36 -11.02 -1.18
CA ILE A 23 4.33 -9.96 -0.16
C ILE A 23 5.28 -10.37 0.97
N GLN A 24 6.30 -9.57 1.23
CA GLN A 24 7.17 -9.71 2.39
C GLN A 24 6.86 -8.59 3.41
N LEU A 25 6.39 -8.97 4.59
CA LEU A 25 6.16 -8.03 5.69
C LEU A 25 7.50 -7.52 6.26
N CYS A 26 7.62 -6.20 6.39
CA CYS A 26 8.73 -5.56 7.11
C CYS A 26 8.35 -5.30 8.55
N GLN A 27 7.21 -4.66 8.76
CA GLN A 27 6.77 -4.21 10.06
C GLN A 27 5.24 -4.07 10.09
N GLN A 28 4.66 -4.32 11.26
CA GLN A 28 3.27 -4.02 11.54
C GLN A 28 3.15 -3.56 12.99
N ASN A 29 2.67 -2.34 13.18
CA ASN A 29 2.57 -1.70 14.50
C ASN A 29 1.14 -1.24 14.77
N GLN A 30 0.79 -1.17 16.07
CA GLN A 30 -0.37 -0.44 16.54
C GLN A 30 0.10 0.95 17.00
N ILE A 31 -0.40 2.00 16.37
CA ILE A 31 -0.09 3.38 16.72
C ILE A 31 -1.25 3.91 17.55
N TYR A 32 -0.99 4.14 18.83
CA TYR A 32 -1.98 4.59 19.79
C TYR A 32 -2.12 6.11 19.76
N PHE A 33 -3.35 6.59 19.81
CA PHE A 33 -3.65 8.02 19.90
C PHE A 33 -4.48 8.27 21.15
N HIS A 34 -4.08 9.28 21.92
CA HIS A 34 -4.84 9.72 23.07
C HIS A 34 -5.91 10.71 22.61
N ASN A 35 -7.18 10.34 22.72
CA ASN A 35 -8.28 11.23 22.40
C ASN A 35 -8.69 11.97 23.68
N GLN A 36 -8.26 13.23 23.82
CA GLN A 36 -8.50 14.04 25.02
C GLN A 36 -9.99 14.33 25.30
N GLN A 37 -10.87 14.10 24.32
CA GLN A 37 -12.29 14.48 24.39
C GLN A 37 -13.24 13.39 24.93
N ILE A 38 -12.77 12.17 25.20
CA ILE A 38 -13.65 11.07 25.61
C ILE A 38 -13.22 10.57 27.00
N HIS A 39 -14.04 10.87 28.01
CA HIS A 39 -13.86 10.43 29.41
C HIS A 39 -14.05 8.91 29.62
N THR A 40 -14.28 8.14 28.55
CA THR A 40 -14.31 6.67 28.59
C THR A 40 -13.01 6.12 28.00
N LEU A 41 -12.44 5.11 28.66
CA LEU A 41 -11.14 4.47 28.39
C LEU A 41 -11.06 3.71 27.04
N ASN A 42 -11.67 4.21 25.97
CA ASN A 42 -11.54 3.62 24.63
C ASN A 42 -10.26 4.11 23.97
N VAL A 43 -9.17 3.38 24.21
CA VAL A 43 -7.89 3.59 23.54
C VAL A 43 -8.06 3.34 22.04
N SER A 44 -7.97 4.41 21.24
CA SER A 44 -8.01 4.31 19.78
C SER A 44 -6.59 4.11 19.23
N TYR A 45 -6.41 3.15 18.33
CA TYR A 45 -5.13 2.91 17.66
C TYR A 45 -5.32 2.69 16.17
N ASN A 46 -4.36 3.09 15.35
CA ASN A 46 -4.30 2.71 13.93
C ASN A 46 -3.36 1.53 13.75
N ILE A 47 -3.58 0.72 12.71
CA ILE A 47 -2.62 -0.31 12.32
C ILE A 47 -1.80 0.24 11.18
N GLU A 48 -0.49 0.36 11.38
CA GLU A 48 0.45 0.66 10.30
C GLU A 48 1.15 -0.63 9.87
N ARG A 49 1.25 -0.83 8.56
CA ARG A 49 1.90 -1.99 7.96
C ARG A 49 2.78 -1.56 6.81
N SER A 50 4.01 -2.05 6.81
CA SER A 50 5.03 -1.80 5.78
C SER A 50 5.47 -3.12 5.14
N VAL A 51 5.49 -3.18 3.82
CA VAL A 51 5.75 -4.40 3.04
C VAL A 51 6.65 -4.13 1.83
N TRP A 52 7.36 -5.18 1.41
CA TRP A 52 7.90 -5.29 0.06
C TRP A 52 6.98 -6.12 -0.82
N LEU A 53 6.77 -5.65 -2.04
CA LEU A 53 6.22 -6.46 -3.13
C LEU A 53 7.39 -6.99 -3.96
N ILE A 54 7.41 -8.29 -4.14
CA ILE A 54 8.48 -9.03 -4.79
C ILE A 54 7.92 -9.70 -6.04
N GLN A 55 8.61 -9.52 -7.16
CA GLN A 55 8.31 -10.18 -8.42
C GLN A 55 9.56 -10.84 -8.95
N GLN A 56 9.49 -12.12 -9.31
CA GLN A 56 10.64 -12.88 -9.82
C GLN A 56 11.91 -12.74 -8.94
N LYS A 57 11.73 -12.72 -7.62
CA LYS A 57 12.77 -12.51 -6.58
C LYS A 57 13.37 -11.10 -6.50
N GLU A 58 12.90 -10.14 -7.30
CA GLU A 58 13.27 -8.73 -7.18
C GLU A 58 12.23 -7.94 -6.39
N LYS A 59 12.70 -7.06 -5.48
CA LYS A 59 11.82 -6.07 -4.84
C LYS A 59 11.47 -5.01 -5.86
N ILE A 60 10.17 -4.80 -6.08
CA ILE A 60 9.69 -3.88 -7.11
C ILE A 60 8.90 -2.70 -6.54
N VAL A 61 8.28 -2.86 -5.38
CA VAL A 61 7.56 -1.79 -4.68
C VAL A 61 7.77 -1.92 -3.18
N PHE A 62 8.00 -0.78 -2.53
CA PHE A 62 7.82 -0.62 -1.10
C PHE A 62 6.46 0.02 -0.85
N ALA A 63 5.65 -0.55 0.03
CA ALA A 63 4.35 0.01 0.34
C ALA A 63 4.13 0.10 1.85
N THR A 64 3.55 1.22 2.29
CA THR A 64 3.04 1.39 3.64
C THR A 64 1.54 1.61 3.60
N SER A 65 0.87 1.19 4.66
CA SER A 65 -0.58 1.28 4.79
C SER A 65 -0.96 1.59 6.22
N GLN A 66 -1.98 2.43 6.38
CA GLN A 66 -2.52 2.79 7.68
C GLN A 66 -4.04 2.55 7.70
N TYR A 67 -4.50 1.71 8.62
CA TYR A 67 -5.92 1.46 8.86
C TYR A 67 -6.46 2.43 9.92
N LEU A 68 -7.44 3.23 9.53
CA LEU A 68 -8.04 4.27 10.38
C LEU A 68 -9.27 3.75 11.13
N SER A 69 -10.16 3.04 10.45
CA SER A 69 -11.44 2.56 11.03
C SER A 69 -11.27 1.27 11.83
N SER A 70 -11.88 1.21 13.02
CA SER A 70 -11.83 0.03 13.91
C SER A 70 -12.49 -1.21 13.32
N LYS A 71 -13.57 -1.06 12.55
CA LYS A 71 -14.33 -2.16 11.94
C LYS A 71 -13.48 -3.04 11.01
N ASN A 72 -12.47 -2.46 10.37
CA ASN A 72 -11.65 -3.14 9.36
C ASN A 72 -10.26 -3.54 9.87
N LYS A 73 -9.92 -3.26 11.14
CA LYS A 73 -8.61 -3.56 11.75
C LYS A 73 -8.39 -5.05 11.99
N GLU A 74 -9.44 -5.80 12.30
CA GLU A 74 -9.33 -7.25 12.56
C GLU A 74 -8.87 -8.01 11.31
N ASN A 75 -9.44 -7.70 10.15
CA ASN A 75 -9.06 -8.28 8.86
C ASN A 75 -7.60 -7.97 8.46
N ALA A 76 -7.11 -6.77 8.79
CA ALA A 76 -5.73 -6.36 8.51
C ALA A 76 -4.69 -7.19 9.29
N THR A 77 -5.07 -7.66 10.48
CA THR A 77 -4.17 -8.35 11.40
C THR A 77 -3.99 -9.82 11.03
N LEU A 78 -5.03 -10.43 10.43
CA LEU A 78 -5.12 -11.88 10.22
C LEU A 78 -4.23 -12.40 9.08
N ASN A 79 -3.93 -11.61 8.04
CA ASN A 79 -3.14 -12.10 6.90
C ASN A 79 -1.92 -11.23 6.53
N LYS A 80 -0.83 -11.46 7.27
CA LYS A 80 0.47 -10.78 7.10
C LYS A 80 1.13 -11.01 5.73
N LYS A 81 0.71 -12.01 4.95
CA LYS A 81 1.28 -12.35 3.63
C LYS A 81 0.37 -11.98 2.45
N GLN A 82 -0.79 -11.38 2.70
CA GLN A 82 -1.75 -11.02 1.65
C GLN A 82 -1.60 -9.56 1.24
N ALA A 83 -1.87 -9.28 -0.04
CA ALA A 83 -2.00 -7.92 -0.53
C ALA A 83 -3.31 -7.30 -0.04
N ILE A 84 -3.27 -6.03 0.38
CA ILE A 84 -4.47 -5.31 0.86
C ILE A 84 -5.57 -5.30 -0.19
N GLY A 85 -5.21 -5.07 -1.46
CA GLY A 85 -6.18 -5.10 -2.56
C GLY A 85 -6.96 -6.41 -2.66
N SER A 86 -6.33 -7.56 -2.40
CA SER A 86 -7.03 -8.85 -2.45
C SER A 86 -7.80 -9.17 -1.17
N SER A 87 -7.39 -8.66 -0.01
CA SER A 87 -8.17 -8.81 1.22
C SER A 87 -9.44 -7.97 1.22
N LEU A 88 -9.45 -6.86 0.48
CA LEU A 88 -10.63 -5.97 0.37
C LEU A 88 -11.70 -6.51 -0.58
N ILE A 89 -11.31 -7.24 -1.64
CA ILE A 89 -12.24 -7.80 -2.64
C ILE A 89 -13.15 -8.88 -2.04
N ILE A 90 -12.75 -9.51 -0.93
CA ILE A 90 -13.49 -10.61 -0.29
C ILE A 90 -14.84 -10.13 0.30
N ASN A 91 -15.02 -8.83 0.53
CA ASN A 91 -16.15 -8.33 1.33
C ASN A 91 -17.26 -7.64 0.52
N GLU A 92 -17.32 -7.71 -0.81
CA GLU A 92 -18.37 -7.08 -1.67
C GLU A 92 -18.63 -5.56 -1.44
N ASN A 93 -17.83 -4.89 -0.63
CA ASN A 93 -18.04 -3.47 -0.30
C ASN A 93 -17.73 -2.55 -1.47
N ASN A 94 -18.40 -1.40 -1.52
CA ASN A 94 -18.10 -0.35 -2.48
C ASN A 94 -16.73 0.28 -2.14
N ILE A 95 -15.73 -0.04 -2.95
CA ILE A 95 -14.35 0.45 -2.77
C ILE A 95 -14.10 1.60 -3.74
N HIS A 96 -13.81 2.78 -3.20
CA HIS A 96 -13.35 3.93 -3.97
C HIS A 96 -11.92 4.28 -3.59
N ARG A 97 -11.06 4.54 -4.59
CA ARG A 97 -9.68 4.99 -4.39
C ARG A 97 -9.53 6.43 -4.87
N ASP A 98 -8.99 7.25 -4.00
CA ASP A 98 -8.76 8.67 -4.26
C ASP A 98 -7.26 8.95 -4.24
N LEU A 99 -6.68 9.22 -5.42
CA LEU A 99 -5.27 9.49 -5.58
C LEU A 99 -4.94 10.90 -5.08
N THR A 100 -4.24 10.99 -3.96
CA THR A 100 -3.97 12.28 -3.30
C THR A 100 -2.66 12.90 -3.77
N LYS A 101 -1.63 12.08 -4.03
CA LYS A 101 -0.30 12.56 -4.41
C LYS A 101 0.41 11.62 -5.38
N ILE A 102 1.18 12.20 -6.29
CA ILE A 102 2.24 11.54 -7.05
C ILE A 102 3.52 12.30 -6.77
N PHE A 103 4.63 11.59 -6.61
CA PHE A 103 5.93 12.21 -6.33
C PHE A 103 7.05 11.48 -7.06
N LEU A 104 8.12 12.23 -7.31
CA LEU A 104 9.39 11.75 -7.86
C LEU A 104 10.50 12.21 -6.93
N GLY A 105 11.38 11.29 -6.53
CA GLY A 105 12.47 11.64 -5.64
C GLY A 105 13.60 10.61 -5.65
N TYR A 106 14.52 10.78 -4.71
CA TYR A 106 15.67 9.91 -4.53
C TYR A 106 15.74 9.45 -3.07
N CYS A 107 16.18 8.22 -2.85
CA CYS A 107 16.34 7.68 -1.51
C CYS A 107 17.40 6.58 -1.55
N GLN A 108 18.60 6.88 -1.05
CA GLN A 108 19.74 5.96 -1.10
C GLN A 108 19.45 4.61 -0.43
N GLU A 109 18.65 4.60 0.63
CA GLU A 109 18.28 3.37 1.34
C GLU A 109 17.35 2.50 0.48
N LEU A 110 16.30 3.10 -0.10
CA LEU A 110 15.39 2.37 -0.99
C LEU A 110 16.09 1.92 -2.26
N GLU A 111 16.99 2.73 -2.83
CA GLU A 111 17.80 2.37 -4.00
C GLU A 111 18.65 1.11 -3.75
N LYS A 112 19.26 0.99 -2.56
CA LYS A 112 19.97 -0.22 -2.15
C LYS A 112 19.05 -1.43 -2.08
N TYR A 113 17.87 -1.30 -1.48
CA TYR A 113 16.90 -2.40 -1.39
C TYR A 113 16.32 -2.80 -2.75
N PHE A 114 16.12 -1.84 -3.64
CA PHE A 114 15.68 -2.08 -5.02
C PHE A 114 16.81 -2.56 -5.95
N ASN A 115 18.06 -2.54 -5.48
CA ASN A 115 19.25 -2.79 -6.30
C ASN A 115 19.26 -1.94 -7.59
N SER A 116 18.82 -0.69 -7.49
CA SER A 116 18.67 0.21 -8.64
C SER A 116 18.78 1.66 -8.21
N ILE A 117 19.45 2.47 -9.03
CA ILE A 117 19.69 3.90 -8.75
C ILE A 117 18.64 4.69 -9.52
N GLY A 118 17.70 5.30 -8.78
CA GLY A 118 16.86 6.45 -9.10
C GLY A 118 16.27 6.66 -10.52
N PRO A 119 15.55 7.78 -10.70
CA PRO A 119 14.68 8.36 -9.68
C PRO A 119 13.57 7.37 -9.30
N LEU A 120 13.05 7.49 -8.08
CA LEU A 120 11.98 6.65 -7.56
C LEU A 120 10.66 7.40 -7.70
N TRP A 121 9.72 6.79 -8.44
CA TRP A 121 8.35 7.25 -8.46
C TRP A 121 7.62 6.75 -7.24
N GLY A 122 6.66 7.53 -6.76
CA GLY A 122 5.73 7.07 -5.75
C GLY A 122 4.38 7.75 -5.84
N ARG A 123 3.42 7.19 -5.11
CA ARG A 123 2.06 7.70 -5.04
C ARG A 123 1.46 7.49 -3.67
N SER A 124 0.42 8.26 -3.37
CA SER A 124 -0.36 8.13 -2.15
C SER A 124 -1.83 8.25 -2.46
N TYR A 125 -2.64 7.41 -1.85
CA TYR A 125 -4.08 7.39 -2.08
C TYR A 125 -4.84 6.92 -0.85
N ASN A 126 -6.08 7.37 -0.76
CA ASN A 126 -7.03 6.95 0.25
C ASN A 126 -7.93 5.87 -0.32
N ILE A 127 -8.31 4.89 0.50
CA ILE A 127 -9.34 3.91 0.19
C ILE A 127 -10.55 4.19 1.09
N TYR A 128 -11.67 4.48 0.43
CA TYR A 128 -12.97 4.59 1.05
C TYR A 128 -13.72 3.28 0.87
N ILE A 129 -14.30 2.79 1.96
CA ILE A 129 -15.14 1.59 1.98
C ILE A 129 -16.49 2.06 2.51
N ASP A 130 -17.55 1.91 1.73
CA ASP A 130 -18.90 2.35 2.09
C ASP A 130 -18.94 3.80 2.60
N VAL A 131 -18.22 4.69 1.90
CA VAL A 131 -18.13 6.14 2.16
C VAL A 131 -17.23 6.53 3.36
N GLU A 132 -16.74 5.58 4.15
CA GLU A 132 -15.77 5.84 5.23
C GLU A 132 -14.31 5.70 4.76
N THR A 133 -13.47 6.72 5.00
CA THR A 133 -12.02 6.61 4.79
C THR A 133 -11.46 5.54 5.72
N THR A 134 -11.12 4.40 5.14
CA THR A 134 -10.68 3.24 5.93
C THR A 134 -9.18 3.08 5.91
N LEU A 135 -8.54 3.33 4.75
CA LEU A 135 -7.10 3.15 4.59
C LEU A 135 -6.42 4.31 3.90
N ILE A 136 -5.18 4.56 4.30
CA ILE A 136 -4.22 5.37 3.55
C ILE A 136 -3.11 4.43 3.06
N ILE A 137 -2.71 4.56 1.79
CA ILE A 137 -1.62 3.78 1.20
C ILE A 137 -0.59 4.71 0.59
N HIS A 138 0.68 4.40 0.83
CA HIS A 138 1.83 4.99 0.15
C HIS A 138 2.60 3.90 -0.58
N GLU A 139 2.93 4.13 -1.85
CA GLU A 139 3.68 3.18 -2.68
C GLU A 139 4.88 3.90 -3.30
N ILE A 140 6.05 3.26 -3.25
CA ILE A 140 7.29 3.70 -3.89
C ILE A 140 7.78 2.59 -4.81
N PHE A 141 8.01 2.92 -6.07
CA PHE A 141 8.36 1.98 -7.13
C PHE A 141 9.87 1.98 -7.37
N SER A 142 10.42 0.78 -7.59
CA SER A 142 11.79 0.61 -8.07
C SER A 142 12.00 1.38 -9.36
N SER A 143 13.16 2.02 -9.54
CA SER A 143 13.52 2.74 -10.76
C SER A 143 13.58 1.86 -12.01
N ARG A 144 13.61 0.53 -11.86
CA ARG A 144 13.54 -0.44 -12.96
C ARG A 144 12.12 -0.66 -13.49
N LEU A 145 11.11 -0.43 -12.66
CA LEU A 145 9.71 -0.67 -13.00
C LEU A 145 9.11 0.35 -13.99
N PRO A 146 9.52 1.64 -14.00
CA PRO A 146 9.06 2.63 -14.98
C PRO A 146 9.35 2.33 -16.45
N LYS A 147 10.20 1.34 -16.77
CA LYS A 147 10.49 1.01 -18.18
C LYS A 147 9.27 0.50 -18.96
N VAL A 148 8.17 0.17 -18.28
CA VAL A 148 6.89 -0.26 -18.91
C VAL A 148 5.87 0.90 -19.00
N LEU A 149 6.27 2.16 -18.71
CA LEU A 149 5.32 3.27 -18.47
C LEU A 149 5.24 4.37 -19.53
N ILE A 150 5.98 4.30 -20.63
CA ILE A 150 5.89 5.31 -21.70
C ILE A 150 5.75 4.58 -23.04
N ASN A 151 4.51 4.37 -23.48
CA ASN A 151 4.25 4.19 -24.90
C ASN A 151 4.37 5.58 -25.55
N TYR A 152 5.24 5.70 -26.55
CA TYR A 152 5.14 6.74 -27.56
C TYR A 152 3.99 6.40 -28.52
#